data_AF-A0A022PG23-F1
#
_entry.id   AF-A0A022PG23-F1
#
_cell.length_a   1.000
_cell.length_b   1.000
_cell.length_c   1.000
_cell.angle_alpha   90.00
_cell.angle_beta   90.00
_cell.angle_gamma   90.00
#
_symmetry.space_group_name_H-M   'P 1'
#
loop_
_entity.id
_entity.type
_entity.pdbx_description
1 polymer ?
#
loop_
_entity_poly.entity_id
_entity_poly.type
_entity_poly.pdbx_seq_one_letter_code
_entity_poly.pdbx_strand_id
1 'polypeptide(L)'
;MENKKKIIHITVAAATFVLVSLGFFLTGENLVSLVKMDEKITFSSSVIIMLFFSPLIWYCMVSIILSNITNRCPKYHDSFIKYFGSIAIISLFLSFPTSLYVNYKLRSDNYLVCPRISWMSPNTYVKDMKLCG
;
A
#
# COMPACT_ATOMS: atom_id res chain seq x y z
N MET A 1 15.65 20.01 -26.47
CA MET A 1 15.29 18.60 -26.23
C MET A 1 15.22 18.26 -24.74
N GLU A 2 16.08 18.85 -23.91
CA GLU A 2 16.16 18.64 -22.46
C GLU A 2 14.86 19.03 -21.70
N ASN A 3 14.27 20.19 -22.00
CA ASN A 3 13.03 20.64 -21.34
C ASN A 3 11.84 19.71 -21.60
N LYS A 4 11.74 19.12 -22.80
CA LYS A 4 10.69 18.14 -23.12
C LYS A 4 10.82 16.87 -22.26
N LYS A 5 12.06 16.39 -22.03
CA LYS A 5 12.32 15.23 -21.16
C LYS A 5 11.95 15.51 -19.69
N LYS A 6 12.31 16.70 -19.18
CA LYS A 6 11.96 17.12 -17.81
C LYS A 6 10.45 17.15 -17.60
N ILE A 7 9.70 17.73 -18.55
CA ILE A 7 8.22 17.77 -18.49
C ILE A 7 7.64 16.35 -18.46
N ILE A 8 8.12 15.43 -19.31
CA ILE A 8 7.64 14.05 -19.33
C ILE A 8 7.89 13.36 -17.98
N HIS A 9 9.08 13.50 -17.40
CA HIS A 9 9.40 12.91 -16.08
C HIS A 9 8.50 13.44 -14.97
N ILE A 10 8.24 14.76 -14.95
CA ILE A 10 7.35 15.38 -13.96
C ILE A 10 5.92 14.86 -14.13
N THR A 11 5.40 14.81 -15.36
CA THR A 11 4.04 14.32 -15.62
C THR A 11 3.87 12.86 -15.20
N VAL A 12 4.84 12.00 -15.51
CA VAL A 12 4.82 10.58 -15.12
C VAL A 12 4.91 10.42 -13.59
N ALA A 13 5.79 11.19 -12.94
CA ALA A 13 5.93 11.16 -11.48
C ALA A 13 4.65 11.63 -10.79
N ALA A 14 4.02 12.71 -11.28
CA ALA A 14 2.76 13.22 -10.77
C ALA A 14 1.60 12.23 -10.97
N ALA A 15 1.50 11.60 -12.15
CA ALA A 15 0.49 10.59 -12.40
C ALA A 15 0.65 9.38 -11.47
N THR A 16 1.89 8.89 -11.31
CA THR A 16 2.18 7.77 -10.40
C THR A 16 1.87 8.14 -8.95
N PHE A 17 2.21 9.36 -8.54
CA PHE A 17 1.91 9.88 -7.21
C PHE A 17 0.41 9.85 -6.89
N VAL A 18 -0.43 10.31 -7.83
CA VAL A 18 -1.89 10.27 -7.69
C VAL A 18 -2.41 8.84 -7.61
N LEU A 19 -1.93 7.95 -8.48
CA LEU A 19 -2.35 6.54 -8.48
C LEU A 19 -2.03 5.83 -7.17
N VAL A 20 -0.82 6.04 -6.64
CA VAL A 20 -0.38 5.45 -5.37
C VAL A 20 -1.19 6.03 -4.20
N SER A 21 -1.50 7.32 -4.23
CA SER A 21 -2.32 7.97 -3.20
C SER A 21 -3.75 7.42 -3.17
N LEU A 22 -4.37 7.22 -4.34
CA LEU A 22 -5.69 6.59 -4.46
C LEU A 22 -5.67 5.16 -3.92
N GLY A 23 -4.66 4.37 -4.32
CA GLY A 23 -4.51 3.02 -3.84
C GLY A 23 -4.28 2.94 -2.32
N PHE A 24 -3.50 3.87 -1.76
CA PHE A 24 -3.30 3.99 -0.32
C PHE A 24 -4.61 4.31 0.41
N PHE A 25 -5.43 5.22 -0.12
CA PHE A 25 -6.72 5.57 0.46
C PHE A 25 -7.67 4.36 0.52
N LEU A 26 -7.82 3.64 -0.60
CA LEU A 26 -8.64 2.42 -0.67
C LEU A 26 -8.14 1.33 0.29
N THR A 27 -6.81 1.21 0.41
CA THR A 27 -6.19 0.23 1.30
C THR A 27 -6.32 0.64 2.77
N GLY A 28 -6.36 1.94 3.06
CA GLY A 28 -6.60 2.48 4.40
C GLY A 28 -7.97 2.10 4.94
N GLU A 29 -9.02 2.14 4.10
CA GLU A 29 -10.37 1.73 4.49
C GLU A 29 -10.42 0.26 4.94
N ASN A 30 -9.68 -0.62 4.26
CA ASN A 30 -9.56 -2.03 4.61
C ASN A 30 -8.92 -2.27 5.99
N LEU A 31 -7.99 -1.41 6.40
CA LEU A 31 -7.39 -1.48 7.73
C LEU A 31 -8.29 -0.90 8.80
N VAL A 32 -9.02 0.18 8.48
CA VAL A 32 -10.00 0.77 9.39
C VAL A 32 -11.12 -0.22 9.68
N SER A 33 -11.61 -0.96 8.67
CA SER A 33 -12.63 -2.00 8.88
C SER A 33 -12.11 -3.17 9.72
N LEU A 34 -10.84 -3.57 9.54
CA LEU A 34 -10.19 -4.57 10.39
C LEU A 34 -10.08 -4.11 11.85
N VAL A 35 -9.63 -2.87 12.10
CA VAL A 35 -9.48 -2.33 13.46
C VAL A 35 -10.83 -2.16 14.15
N LYS A 36 -11.87 -1.78 13.41
CA LYS A 36 -13.24 -1.64 13.91
C LYS A 36 -13.98 -2.97 14.08
N MET A 37 -13.41 -4.09 13.61
CA MET A 37 -14.07 -5.39 13.57
C MET A 37 -15.46 -5.32 12.90
N ASP A 38 -15.47 -4.71 11.71
CA ASP A 38 -16.68 -4.49 10.93
C ASP A 38 -17.31 -5.82 10.47
N GLU A 39 -18.54 -5.78 9.95
CA GLU A 39 -19.24 -6.97 9.45
C GLU A 39 -18.58 -7.57 8.21
N LYS A 40 -17.88 -6.74 7.42
CA LYS A 40 -17.12 -7.12 6.23
C LYS A 40 -15.70 -6.55 6.33
N ILE A 41 -14.72 -7.43 6.25
CA ILE A 41 -13.30 -7.08 6.35
C ILE A 41 -12.58 -7.64 5.13
N THR A 42 -11.93 -6.77 4.37
CA THR A 42 -11.08 -7.20 3.25
C THR A 42 -9.63 -7.10 3.68
N PHE A 43 -8.89 -8.22 3.73
CA PHE A 43 -7.51 -8.20 4.21
C PHE A 43 -6.61 -9.19 3.46
N SER A 44 -5.35 -8.80 3.27
CA SER A 44 -4.31 -9.61 2.66
C SER A 44 -2.93 -9.09 3.02
N SER A 45 -1.91 -9.89 2.73
CA SER A 45 -0.51 -9.45 2.84
C SER A 45 -0.22 -8.22 1.97
N SER A 46 -0.91 -8.07 0.83
CA SER A 46 -0.73 -6.92 -0.07
C SER A 46 -1.19 -5.60 0.54
N VAL A 47 -2.22 -5.61 1.42
CA VAL A 47 -2.67 -4.41 2.15
C VAL A 47 -1.53 -3.85 3.03
N ILE A 48 -0.83 -4.73 3.73
CA ILE A 48 0.31 -4.36 4.60
C ILE A 48 1.46 -3.81 3.75
N ILE A 49 1.86 -4.55 2.71
CA ILE A 49 2.95 -4.15 1.81
C ILE A 49 2.66 -2.76 1.22
N MET A 50 1.45 -2.56 0.69
CA MET A 50 1.07 -1.29 0.09
C MET A 50 1.10 -0.12 1.08
N LEU A 51 0.67 -0.34 2.32
CA LEU A 51 0.73 0.68 3.37
C LEU A 51 2.17 1.11 3.68
N PHE A 52 3.09 0.15 3.84
CA PHE A 52 4.48 0.45 4.22
C PHE A 52 5.36 0.87 3.04
N PHE A 53 5.03 0.49 1.81
CA PHE A 53 5.73 0.95 0.60
C PHE A 53 5.27 2.35 0.15
N SER A 54 4.04 2.76 0.46
CA SER A 54 3.48 4.05 0.03
C SER A 54 4.36 5.26 0.41
N PRO A 55 4.87 5.40 1.65
CA PRO A 55 5.75 6.51 2.02
C PRO A 55 7.04 6.59 1.19
N LEU A 56 7.64 5.44 0.87
CA LEU A 56 8.84 5.36 0.03
C LEU A 56 8.54 5.87 -1.39
N ILE A 57 7.44 5.41 -1.98
CA ILE A 57 7.06 5.79 -3.34
C ILE A 57 6.70 7.28 -3.38
N TRP A 58 5.94 7.79 -2.41
CA TRP A 58 5.64 9.21 -2.27
C TRP A 58 6.94 10.02 -2.28
N TYR A 59 7.88 9.66 -1.41
CA TYR A 59 9.16 10.36 -1.29
C TYR A 59 9.93 10.37 -2.62
N CYS A 60 10.02 9.23 -3.31
CA CYS A 60 10.69 9.13 -4.61
C CYS A 60 10.03 10.04 -5.66
N MET A 61 8.70 10.04 -5.76
CA MET A 61 7.98 10.85 -6.75
C MET A 61 8.16 12.35 -6.50
N VAL A 62 8.03 12.79 -5.24
CA VAL A 62 8.27 14.19 -4.86
C VAL A 62 9.72 14.59 -5.11
N SER A 63 10.67 13.71 -4.81
CA SER A 63 12.10 13.96 -5.06
C SER A 63 12.40 14.10 -6.55
N ILE A 64 11.78 13.29 -7.42
CA ILE A 64 11.91 13.40 -8.89
C ILE A 64 11.37 14.76 -9.36
N ILE A 65 10.18 15.16 -8.90
CA ILE A 65 9.58 16.44 -9.27
C ILE A 65 10.47 17.61 -8.83
N LEU A 66 10.88 17.64 -7.56
CA LEU A 66 11.74 18.68 -7.00
C LEU A 66 13.11 18.75 -7.68
N SER A 67 13.71 17.60 -7.99
CA SER A 67 15.00 17.55 -8.67
C SER A 67 14.92 18.06 -10.10
N ASN A 68 13.82 17.79 -10.83
CA ASN A 68 13.63 18.32 -12.18
C ASN A 68 13.35 19.83 -12.20
N ILE A 69 12.70 20.38 -11.17
CA ILE A 69 12.42 21.83 -11.04
C ILE A 69 13.66 22.60 -10.56
N THR A 70 14.28 22.14 -9.48
CA THR A 70 15.39 22.85 -8.80
C THR A 70 16.75 22.49 -9.39
N ASN A 71 16.82 21.45 -10.24
CA ASN A 71 18.05 20.87 -10.78
C ASN A 71 19.06 20.48 -9.68
N ARG A 72 18.56 20.16 -8.48
CA ARG A 72 19.32 19.79 -7.28
C ARG A 72 18.67 18.59 -6.60
N CYS A 73 19.48 17.67 -6.09
CA CYS A 73 18.99 16.56 -5.29
C CYS A 73 18.72 16.99 -3.83
N PRO A 74 17.73 16.37 -3.15
CA PRO A 74 17.50 16.60 -1.72
C PRO A 74 18.74 16.27 -0.88
N LYS A 75 19.09 17.14 0.07
CA LYS A 75 20.31 17.02 0.90
C LYS A 75 20.41 15.69 1.69
N TYR A 76 19.28 15.16 2.12
CA TYR A 76 19.20 13.94 2.96
C TYR A 76 18.67 12.73 2.19
N HIS A 77 18.80 12.72 0.86
CA HIS A 77 18.21 11.70 0.00
C HIS A 77 18.54 10.27 0.42
N ASP A 78 19.83 9.98 0.61
CA ASP A 78 20.29 8.64 0.96
C ASP A 78 19.77 8.17 2.32
N SER A 79 19.69 9.07 3.30
CA SER A 79 19.14 8.75 4.62
C SER A 79 17.66 8.40 4.57
N PHE A 80 16.87 9.15 3.80
CA PHE A 80 15.44 8.88 3.62
C PHE A 80 15.21 7.57 2.87
N ILE A 81 15.93 7.33 1.77
CA ILE A 81 15.85 6.08 1.02
C ILE A 81 16.26 4.89 1.88
N LYS A 82 17.33 5.01 2.68
CA LYS A 82 17.76 3.93 3.59
C LYS A 82 16.69 3.62 4.63
N TYR A 83 16.11 4.64 5.26
CA TYR A 83 15.10 4.45 6.30
C TYR A 83 13.81 3.86 5.72
N PHE A 84 13.20 4.52 4.74
CA PHE A 84 11.95 4.04 4.13
C PHE A 84 12.15 2.72 3.39
N GLY A 85 13.30 2.53 2.74
CA GLY A 85 13.66 1.26 2.11
C GLY A 85 13.78 0.12 3.13
N SER A 86 14.40 0.36 4.28
CA SER A 86 14.47 -0.65 5.35
C SER A 86 13.09 -1.03 5.89
N ILE A 87 12.20 -0.05 6.09
CA ILE A 87 10.80 -0.28 6.51
C ILE A 87 10.07 -1.12 5.47
N ALA A 88 10.20 -0.76 4.18
CA ALA A 88 9.57 -1.50 3.09
C ALA A 88 10.04 -2.96 3.05
N ILE A 89 11.35 -3.22 3.18
CA ILE A 89 11.91 -4.58 3.22
C ILE A 89 11.38 -5.36 4.43
N ILE A 90 11.43 -4.77 5.63
CA ILE A 90 10.91 -5.41 6.85
C ILE A 90 9.42 -5.74 6.69
N SER A 91 8.64 -4.81 6.14
CA SER A 91 7.21 -5.01 5.92
C SER A 91 6.92 -6.15 4.93
N LEU A 92 7.79 -6.37 3.94
CA LEU A 92 7.65 -7.47 2.99
C LEU A 92 7.76 -8.83 3.71
N PHE A 93 8.76 -8.98 4.58
CA PHE A 93 8.93 -10.20 5.39
C PHE A 93 7.83 -10.38 6.43
N LEU A 94 7.39 -9.30 7.08
CA LEU A 94 6.35 -9.35 8.11
C LEU A 94 4.93 -9.49 7.52
N SER A 95 4.72 -9.13 6.26
CA SER A 95 3.40 -9.17 5.63
C SER A 95 2.78 -10.56 5.63
N PHE A 96 3.61 -11.60 5.43
CA PHE A 96 3.17 -12.99 5.42
C PHE A 96 2.73 -13.49 6.80
N PRO A 97 3.56 -13.43 7.87
CA PRO A 97 3.14 -13.87 9.20
C PRO A 97 1.96 -13.04 9.73
N THR A 98 1.91 -11.73 9.48
CA THR A 98 0.76 -10.91 9.90
C THR A 98 -0.53 -11.33 9.18
N SER A 99 -0.48 -11.66 7.88
CA SER A 99 -1.63 -12.16 7.13
C SER A 99 -2.15 -13.50 7.68
N LEU A 100 -1.24 -14.41 8.04
CA LEU A 100 -1.61 -15.67 8.69
C LEU A 100 -2.25 -15.44 10.06
N TYR A 101 -1.67 -14.55 10.86
CA TYR A 101 -2.18 -14.20 12.18
C TYR A 101 -3.59 -13.61 12.12
N VAL A 102 -3.81 -12.63 11.24
CA VAL A 102 -5.14 -12.01 11.06
C VAL A 102 -6.16 -13.04 10.59
N ASN A 103 -5.78 -13.90 9.64
CA ASN A 103 -6.65 -14.99 9.19
C ASN A 103 -7.04 -15.94 10.32
N TYR A 104 -6.09 -16.33 11.16
CA TYR A 104 -6.35 -17.18 12.33
C TYR A 104 -7.27 -16.47 13.34
N LYS A 105 -6.97 -15.20 13.66
CA LYS A 105 -7.74 -14.41 14.62
C LYS A 105 -9.19 -14.22 14.18
N LEU A 106 -9.42 -13.84 12.92
CA LEU A 106 -10.77 -13.65 12.38
C LEU A 106 -11.58 -14.95 12.37
N ARG A 107 -10.96 -16.09 12.01
CA ARG A 107 -11.62 -17.40 12.10
C ARG A 107 -11.98 -17.78 13.53
N SER A 108 -11.11 -17.47 14.50
CA SER A 108 -11.40 -17.66 15.92
C SER A 108 -12.56 -16.79 16.41
N ASP A 109 -12.76 -15.63 15.80
CA ASP A 109 -13.85 -14.70 16.12
C ASP A 109 -15.13 -15.00 15.29
N ASN A 110 -15.25 -16.20 14.73
CA ASN A 110 -16.38 -16.70 13.93
C ASN A 110 -16.62 -15.97 12.59
N TYR A 111 -15.62 -15.29 12.05
CA TYR A 111 -15.71 -14.78 10.68
C TYR A 111 -15.57 -15.91 9.67
N LEU A 112 -16.40 -15.83 8.64
CA LEU A 112 -16.41 -16.73 7.50
C LEU A 112 -15.63 -16.10 6.33
N VAL A 113 -14.98 -16.93 5.53
CA VAL A 113 -14.17 -16.48 4.39
C VAL A 113 -14.97 -16.65 3.10
N CYS A 114 -15.17 -15.57 2.35
CA CYS A 114 -15.83 -15.65 1.05
C CYS A 114 -14.95 -16.40 0.03
N PRO A 115 -15.54 -17.13 -0.93
CA PRO A 115 -14.78 -17.74 -2.02
C PRO A 115 -14.06 -16.66 -2.81
N ARG A 116 -12.76 -16.85 -3.04
CA ARG A 116 -11.96 -15.90 -3.82
C ARG A 116 -12.15 -16.16 -5.31
N ILE A 117 -12.26 -15.08 -6.07
CA ILE A 117 -12.34 -15.12 -7.54
C ILE A 117 -10.95 -15.42 -8.15
N SER A 118 -9.88 -14.97 -7.50
CA SER A 118 -8.50 -15.16 -7.96
C SER A 118 -7.53 -15.34 -6.79
N TRP A 119 -6.43 -16.06 -7.02
CA TRP A 119 -5.38 -16.27 -6.02
C TRP A 119 -4.70 -14.96 -5.60
N MET A 120 -4.61 -13.98 -6.50
CA MET A 120 -4.08 -12.64 -6.21
C MET A 120 -5.08 -11.72 -5.48
N SER A 121 -6.36 -12.10 -5.42
CA SER A 121 -7.37 -11.27 -4.75
C SER A 121 -7.21 -11.34 -3.22
N PRO A 122 -7.44 -10.23 -2.51
CA PRO A 122 -7.43 -10.22 -1.06
C PRO A 122 -8.53 -11.14 -0.50
N ASN A 123 -8.35 -11.62 0.74
CA ASN A 123 -9.43 -12.33 1.41
C ASN A 123 -10.52 -11.35 1.80
N THR A 124 -11.77 -11.77 1.64
CA THR A 124 -12.92 -11.09 2.26
C THR A 124 -13.44 -11.98 3.39
N TYR A 125 -13.55 -11.40 4.58
CA TYR A 125 -14.06 -12.01 5.79
C TYR A 125 -15.40 -11.37 6.14
N VAL A 126 -16.42 -12.17 6.44
CA VAL A 126 -17.77 -11.70 6.77
C VAL A 126 -18.34 -12.43 7.98
N LYS A 127 -19.24 -11.80 8.73
CA LYS A 127 -19.96 -12.47 9.83
C LYS A 127 -21.12 -13.36 9.33
N ASP A 128 -21.77 -12.96 8.24
CA ASP A 128 -22.84 -13.74 7.58
C ASP A 128 -22.45 -13.93 6.10
N MET A 129 -22.61 -15.15 5.58
CA MET A 129 -22.34 -15.46 4.17
C MET A 129 -23.23 -14.69 3.20
N LYS A 130 -24.39 -14.18 3.64
CA LYS A 130 -25.22 -13.29 2.81
C LYS A 130 -24.52 -11.97 2.44
N LEU A 131 -23.47 -11.60 3.18
CA LEU A 131 -22.63 -10.43 2.91
C LEU A 131 -21.51 -10.72 1.90
N CYS A 132 -21.28 -11.99 1.54
CA CYS A 132 -20.47 -12.33 0.37
C CYS A 132 -21.30 -12.01 -0.87
N GLY A 133 -20.94 -10.90 -1.53
CA GLY A 133 -21.54 -10.46 -2.79
C GLY A 133 -21.25 -11.39 -3.96
#